data_AF-A0A7J2NI72-F1
#
_entry.id   AF-A0A7J2NI72-F1
#
_cell.length_a   1.000
_cell.length_b   1.000
_cell.length_c   1.000
_cell.angle_alpha   90.00
_cell.angle_beta   90.00
_cell.angle_gamma   90.00
#
_symmetry.space_group_name_H-M   'P 1'
#
loop_
_entity.id
_entity.type
_entity.pdbx_description
1 polymer ?
#
loop_
_entity_poly.entity_id
_entity_poly.type
_entity_poly.pdbx_seq_one_letter_code
_entity_poly.pdbx_strand_id
1 'polypeptide(L)' 'MYRCWKCHEPMKANLNSVGLQCERCGSKIFYKERPNITKVVRSK' A
#
# COMPACT_ATOMS: atom_id res chain seq x y z
N MET A 1 5.37 2.41 -2.21
CA MET A 1 3.99 2.89 -2.45
C MET A 1 3.02 2.04 -1.65
N TYR A 2 2.11 2.63 -0.88
CA TYR A 2 0.99 1.90 -0.30
C TYR A 2 -0.13 1.83 -1.33
N ARG A 3 -0.75 0.66 -1.49
CA ARG A 3 -1.92 0.46 -2.34
C ARG A 3 -3.13 0.09 -1.49
N CYS A 4 -4.29 0.61 -1.87
CA CYS A 4 -5.55 0.21 -1.24
C CYS A 4 -5.87 -1.25 -1.57
N TRP A 5 -6.25 -2.05 -0.58
CA TRP A 5 -6.63 -3.46 -0.79
C TRP A 5 -7.82 -3.63 -1.75
N LYS A 6 -8.81 -2.73 -1.66
CA LYS A 6 -10.07 -2.88 -2.41
C LYS A 6 -9.99 -2.27 -3.81
N CYS A 7 -9.44 -1.06 -3.90
CA CYS A 7 -9.35 -0.30 -5.15
C CYS A 7 -8.07 -0.58 -5.95
N HIS A 8 -7.05 -1.21 -5.34
CA HIS A 8 -5.69 -1.39 -5.89
C HIS A 8 -4.96 -0.11 -6.30
N GLU A 9 -5.56 1.05 -6.10
CA GLU A 9 -4.96 2.33 -6.43
C GLU A 9 -3.80 2.67 -5.50
N PRO A 10 -2.72 3.26 -6.05
CA PRO A 10 -1.64 3.79 -5.25
C PRO A 10 -2.16 4.97 -4.42
N MET A 11 -2.01 4.87 -3.11
CA MET A 11 -2.39 5.93 -2.20
C MET A 11 -1.49 7.14 -2.44
N LYS A 12 -2.07 8.23 -2.95
CA LYS A 12 -1.41 9.54 -3.14
C LYS A 12 -1.54 10.45 -1.91
N ALA A 13 -2.25 10.00 -0.87
CA ALA A 13 -2.69 10.87 0.21
C ALA A 13 -1.53 11.25 1.14
N ASN A 14 -1.36 12.57 1.29
CA ASN A 14 -0.47 13.22 2.24
C ASN A 14 -0.77 12.71 3.66
N LEU A 15 0.27 12.32 4.39
CA LEU A 15 0.23 11.77 5.74
C LEU A 15 -0.30 12.73 6.83
N ASN A 16 -0.84 13.90 6.47
CA ASN A 16 -0.92 15.05 7.39
C ASN A 16 -2.27 15.37 8.01
N SER A 17 -3.37 14.67 7.71
CA SER A 17 -4.63 15.02 8.39
C SER A 17 -5.67 13.91 8.32
N VAL A 18 -5.95 13.32 9.48
CA VAL A 18 -7.21 12.66 9.84
C VAL A 18 -7.53 11.40 9.03
N GLY A 19 -7.00 10.27 9.51
CA GLY A 19 -7.49 8.94 9.15
C GLY A 19 -6.98 8.43 7.79
N LEU A 20 -6.24 7.33 7.82
CA LEU A 20 -5.82 6.63 6.61
C LEU A 20 -7.07 6.00 5.96
N GLN A 21 -7.74 6.74 5.09
CA GLN A 21 -8.94 6.31 4.38
C GLN A 21 -8.73 6.48 2.88
N CYS A 22 -9.12 5.47 2.10
CA CYS A 22 -9.02 5.54 0.66
C CYS A 22 -10.12 6.46 0.12
N GLU A 23 -9.74 7.52 -0.60
CA GLU A 23 -10.65 8.49 -1.23
C GLU A 23 -11.70 7.85 -2.15
N ARG A 24 -11.37 6.73 -2.81
CA ARG A 24 -12.29 6.05 -3.75
C ARG A 24 -13.26 5.08 -3.10
N CYS A 25 -12.78 4.26 -2.15
CA CYS A 25 -13.57 3.14 -1.61
C CYS A 25 -13.78 3.16 -0.10
N GLY A 26 -13.33 4.21 0.60
CA GLY A 26 -13.47 4.36 2.06
C GLY A 26 -12.73 3.30 2.89
N SER A 27 -11.94 2.44 2.23
CA SER A 27 -11.23 1.35 2.90
C SER A 27 -10.03 1.90 3.67
N LYS A 28 -9.79 1.34 4.86
CA LYS A 28 -8.69 1.71 5.76
C LYS A 28 -7.53 0.71 5.73
N ILE A 29 -7.63 -0.31 4.88
CA ILE A 29 -6.65 -1.39 4.76
C ILE A 29 -5.77 -1.12 3.53
N PHE A 30 -4.47 -1.00 3.77
CA PHE A 30 -3.47 -0.75 2.75
C PHE A 30 -2.32 -1.74 2.87
N TYR A 31 -1.73 -2.09 1.74
CA TYR A 31 -0.56 -2.95 1.68
C TYR A 31 0.59 -2.25 0.96
N LYS A 32 1.82 -2.57 1.36
CA LYS A 32 3.02 -2.07 0.68
C LYS A 32 3.27 -2.93 -0.56
N GLU A 33 3.49 -2.27 -1.69
CA GLU A 33 3.85 -2.98 -2.92
C GLU A 33 5.20 -3.69 -2.78
N ARG A 34 5.30 -4.88 -3.38
CA ARG A 34 6.52 -5.69 -3.36
C ARG A 34 7.63 -4.92 -4.10
N PRO A 35 8.81 -4.72 -3.51
CA PRO A 35 9.91 -4.08 -4.24
C PRO A 35 10.36 -4.99 -5.39
N ASN A 36 10.66 -4.40 -6.54
CA ASN A 36 11.23 -5.10 -7.69
C ASN A 36 12.74 -5.30 -7.51
N ILE A 37 13.12 -5.89 -6.38
CA ILE A 37 14.50 -6.20 -6.03
C ILE A 37 14.57 -7.69 -5.82
N THR A 38 15.47 -8.35 -6.55
CA THR A 38 15.73 -9.77 -6.40
C THR A 38 16.22 -10.04 -4.98
N LYS A 39 15.49 -10.90 -4.26
CA LYS A 39 15.92 -11.37 -2.94
C LYS A 39 16.64 -12.70 -3.13
N VAL A 40 17.90 -12.76 -2.74
CA VAL A 40 18.64 -14.03 -2.70
C VAL A 40 18.14 -14.82 -1.49
N VAL A 41 17.37 -15.87 -1.74
CA VAL A 41 16.89 -16.79 -0.70
C VAL A 41 17.83 -17.99 -0.70
N ARG A 42 18.56 -18.21 0.39
CA ARG A 42 19.36 -19.43 0.58
C ARG A 42 18.46 -20.51 1.18
N SER A 43 18.33 -21.65 0.52
CA SER A 43 17.73 -22.84 1.15
C SER A 43 18.69 -23.37 2.21
N LYS A 44 18.15 -23.78 3.36
CA LYS A 44 18.88 -24.66 4.27
C LYS A 44 18.93 -26.07 3.70
#